data_AF-A0A1V2EUJ4-F1
#
_entry.id   AF-A0A1V2EUJ4-F1
#
_cell.length_a   1.000
_cell.length_b   1.000
_cell.length_c   1.000
_cell.angle_alpha   90.00
_cell.angle_beta   90.00
_cell.angle_gamma   90.00
#
_symmetry.space_group_name_H-M   'P 1'
#
loop_
_entity.id
_entity.type
_entity.pdbx_description
1 polymer ?
#
loop_
_entity_poly.entity_id
_entity_poly.type
_entity_poly.pdbx_seq_one_letter_code
_entity_poly.pdbx_strand_id
1 'polypeptide(L)' 'MVGAAVFVYGLLVSFIFSGASRNAKLRRPNPPVLDYVGYVLCGITAGASLVLFAHAAGSSVGMPLLALTV' A
#
# COMPACT_ATOMS: atom_id res chain seq x y z
N MET A 1 -16.95 -9.68 3.40
CA MET A 1 -16.87 -8.47 2.56
C MET A 1 -15.45 -7.95 2.32
N VAL A 2 -14.43 -8.39 3.06
CA VAL A 2 -13.02 -7.93 2.91
C VAL A 2 -12.39 -8.30 1.57
N GLY A 3 -12.68 -9.50 1.04
CA GLY A 3 -12.07 -9.96 -0.22
C GLY A 3 -12.33 -9.03 -1.42
N ALA A 4 -13.55 -8.51 -1.55
CA ALA A 4 -13.87 -7.55 -2.62
C ALA A 4 -13.12 -6.23 -2.46
N ALA A 5 -12.95 -5.74 -1.22
CA ALA A 5 -12.21 -4.51 -0.94
C ALA A 5 -10.72 -4.66 -1.29
N VAL A 6 -10.10 -5.78 -0.92
CA VAL A 6 -8.69 -6.08 -1.26
C VAL A 6 -8.50 -6.18 -2.77
N PHE A 7 -9.44 -6.81 -3.48
CA PHE A 7 -9.38 -6.93 -4.93
C PHE A 7 -9.47 -5.57 -5.63
N VAL A 8 -10.47 -4.74 -5.28
CA VAL A 8 -10.63 -3.40 -5.86
C VAL A 8 -9.41 -2.53 -5.56
N TYR A 9 -8.89 -2.62 -4.33
CA TYR A 9 -7.67 -1.93 -3.96
C TYR A 9 -6.47 -2.36 -4.81
N GLY A 10 -6.27 -3.67 -4.99
CA GLY A 10 -5.21 -4.21 -5.84
C GLY A 10 -5.32 -3.77 -7.30
N LEU A 11 -6.54 -3.71 -7.85
CA LEU A 11 -6.79 -3.19 -9.19
C LEU A 11 -6.42 -1.70 -9.29
N LEU A 12 -6.87 -0.87 -8.35
CA LEU A 12 -6.56 0.56 -8.33
C LEU A 12 -5.05 0.82 -8.25
N VAL A 13 -4.36 0.11 -7.36
CA VAL A 13 -2.89 0.21 -7.21
C VAL A 13 -2.19 -0.17 -8.52
N SER A 14 -2.66 -1.24 -9.18
CA SER A 14 -2.11 -1.67 -10.48
C SER A 14 -2.31 -0.61 -11.57
N PHE A 15 -3.49 0.02 -11.62
CA PHE A 15 -3.78 1.12 -12.55
C PHE A 15 -2.88 2.33 -12.30
N ILE A 16 -2.68 2.71 -11.03
CA ILE A 16 -1.82 3.84 -10.64
C ILE A 16 -0.37 3.58 -11.08
N PHE A 17 0.19 2.41 -10.78
CA PHE A 17 1.57 2.08 -11.17
C PHE A 17 1.73 1.94 -12.69
N SER A 18 0.73 1.40 -13.39
CA SER A 18 0.72 1.35 -14.85
C SER A 18 0.72 2.76 -15.46
N GLY A 19 -0.10 3.67 -14.93
CA GLY A 19 -0.11 5.08 -15.31
C GLY A 19 1.22 5.78 -15.04
N ALA A 20 1.80 5.57 -13.85
CA ALA A 20 3.09 6.13 -13.46
C ALA A 20 4.24 5.64 -14.37
N SER A 21 4.31 4.33 -14.65
CA SER A 21 5.33 3.75 -15.53
C SER A 21 5.21 4.26 -16.97
N ARG A 22 3.98 4.39 -17.49
CA ARG A 22 3.73 4.95 -18.82
C ARG A 22 4.12 6.43 -18.89
N ASN A 23 3.84 7.19 -17.84
CA ASN A 23 4.20 8.60 -17.75
C ASN A 23 5.73 8.80 -17.70
N ALA A 24 6.44 7.96 -16.94
CA ALA A 24 7.89 7.92 -16.89
C ALA A 24 8.50 7.58 -18.26
N LYS A 25 7.95 6.59 -18.98
CA LYS A 25 8.40 6.22 -20.34
C LYS A 25 8.24 7.35 -21.35
N LEU A 26 7.19 8.16 -21.22
CA LEU A 26 6.92 9.29 -22.11
C LEU A 26 7.72 10.56 -21.72
N ARG A 27 8.52 10.54 -20.65
CA ARG A 27 9.29 11.69 -20.12
C ARG A 27 8.43 12.94 -19.98
N ARG A 28 7.14 12.78 -19.66
CA ARG A 28 6.27 13.93 -19.41
C ARG A 28 6.77 14.63 -18.15
N PRO A 29 6.90 15.96 -18.14
CA PRO A 29 7.34 16.68 -16.95
C PRO A 29 6.30 16.45 -15.85
N ASN A 30 6.66 15.61 -14.88
CA ASN A 30 5.92 15.43 -13.65
C ASN A 30 6.41 16.50 -12.67
N PRO A 31 5.51 17.22 -11.98
CA PRO A 31 5.92 18.11 -10.92
C PRO A 31 6.57 17.26 -9.80
N PRO A 32 7.77 17.61 -9.30
CA PRO A 32 8.53 16.79 -8.36
C PRO A 32 7.76 16.50 -7.07
N VAL A 33 6.83 17.38 -6.68
CA VAL A 33 5.93 17.19 -5.55
C VAL A 33 5.07 15.91 -5.69
N LEU A 34 4.62 15.59 -6.91
CA LEU A 34 3.77 14.43 -7.15
C LEU A 34 4.53 13.11 -6.94
N ASP A 35 5.82 13.09 -7.30
CA ASP A 35 6.66 11.91 -7.07
C ASP A 35 6.92 11.70 -5.58
N TYR A 36 7.21 12.77 -4.82
CA TYR A 36 7.36 12.69 -3.36
C TYR A 36 6.09 12.21 -2.66
N VAL A 37 4.93 12.75 -3.05
CA VAL A 37 3.63 12.29 -2.52
C VAL A 37 3.41 10.82 -2.83
N GLY A 38 3.75 10.37 -4.05
CA GLY A 38 3.70 8.96 -4.43
C GLY A 38 4.56 8.06 -3.54
N TYR A 39 5.79 8.46 -3.25
CA TYR A 39 6.68 7.71 -2.35
C TYR A 39 6.15 7.66 -0.92
N VAL A 40 5.63 8.77 -0.39
CA VAL A 40 5.05 8.82 0.95
C VAL A 40 3.83 7.90 1.06
N LEU A 41 2.91 7.96 0.10
CA LEU A 41 1.71 7.12 0.09
C LEU A 41 2.05 5.63 -0.06
N CYS A 42 3.04 5.29 -0.90
CA CYS A 42 3.54 3.93 -1.03
C CYS A 42 4.16 3.43 0.29
N GLY A 43 4.96 4.28 0.95
CA GLY A 43 5.55 3.99 2.26
C GLY A 43 4.51 3.74 3.35
N ILE A 44 3.48 4.59 3.44
CA ILE A 44 2.37 4.43 4.41
C ILE A 44 1.64 3.10 4.16
N THR A 45 1.36 2.78 2.90
CA THR A 45 0.68 1.54 2.52
C THR A 45 1.51 0.30 2.91
N ALA A 46 2.80 0.30 2.58
CA ALA A 46 3.71 -0.79 2.89
C ALA A 46 3.88 -0.95 4.41
N GLY A 47 4.03 0.17 5.14
CA GLY A 47 4.11 0.20 6.60
C GLY A 47 2.86 -0.36 7.26
N ALA A 48 1.68 0.10 6.84
CA ALA A 48 0.40 -0.41 7.35
C ALA A 48 0.23 -1.91 7.09
N SER A 49 0.62 -2.37 5.90
CA SER A 49 0.56 -3.79 5.52
C SER A 49 1.49 -4.62 6.40
N LEU A 50 2.71 -4.15 6.67
CA LEU A 50 3.68 -4.82 7.55
C LEU A 50 3.18 -4.90 8.99
N VAL A 51 2.62 -3.81 9.53
CA VAL A 51 2.09 -3.78 10.90
C VAL A 51 0.92 -4.75 11.05
N LEU A 52 -0.02 -4.74 10.09
CA LEU A 52 -1.15 -5.67 10.09
C LEU A 52 -0.70 -7.13 9.92
N PHE A 53 0.28 -7.38 9.05
CA PHE A 53 0.85 -8.71 8.88
C PHE A 53 1.55 -9.20 10.14
N ALA A 54 2.38 -8.36 10.78
CA ALA A 54 3.04 -8.68 12.04
C ALA A 54 2.03 -8.96 13.16
N HIS A 55 0.94 -8.21 13.22
CA HIS A 55 -0.14 -8.45 14.17
C HIS A 55 -0.83 -9.80 13.92
N ALA A 56 -1.18 -10.12 12.67
CA ALA A 56 -1.81 -11.38 12.29
C ALA A 56 -0.89 -12.60 12.50
N ALA A 57 0.42 -12.45 12.25
CA ALA A 57 1.41 -13.49 12.50
C ALA A 57 1.68 -13.66 14.01
N GLY A 58 1.68 -12.59 14.79
CA GLY A 58 1.81 -12.66 16.25
C GLY A 58 0.61 -13.33 16.91
N SER A 59 -0.60 -13.03 16.44
CA SER A 59 -1.83 -13.65 16.96
C SER A 59 -1.94 -15.14 16.63
N SER A 60 -1.40 -15.59 15.49
CA SER A 60 -1.37 -17.03 15.16
C SER A 60 -0.36 -17.83 15.99
N VAL A 61 0.67 -17.18 16.55
CA VAL A 61 1.71 -17.79 17.41
C VAL A 61 1.39 -17.60 18.91
N GLY A 62 0.31 -16.89 19.26
CA GLY A 62 -0.08 -16.63 20.65
C GLY A 62 0.70 -15.51 21.34
N MET A 63 1.47 -14.71 20.58
CA MET A 63 2.19 -13.52 21.03
C MET A 63 1.57 -12.27 20.36
N PRO A 64 0.47 -11.72 20.90
CA PRO A 64 -0.16 -10.53 20.32
C PRO A 64 0.78 -9.32 20.45
N LEU A 65 1.42 -8.92 19.34
CA LEU A 65 2.36 -7.78 19.27
C LEU A 65 1.68 -6.41 19.47
N LEU A 66 0.37 -6.34 19.29
CA LEU A 66 -0.46 -5.15 19.48
C LEU A 66 -1.71 -5.59 20.23
N ALA A 67 -1.98 -4.97 21.39
CA ALA A 67 -3.28 -5.09 22.08
C ALA A 67 -4.32 -4.24 21.35
N LEU A 68 -4.53 -4.50 20.06
CA LEU A 68 -5.58 -3.87 19.28
C LEU A 68 -6.86 -4.63 19.60
N THR A 69 -7.58 -4.19 20.64
CA THR A 69 -8.93 -4.67 20.93
C THR A 69 -9.85 -4.16 19.82
N VAL A 70 -10.12 -5.00 18.83
CA VAL A 70 -11.18 -4.79 17.84
C VAL A 70 -12.33 -5.72 18.18
#